data_AF-A0A812JJH2-F1
#
_entry.id   AF-A0A812JJH2-F1
#
_cell.length_a   1.000
_cell.length_b   1.000
_cell.length_c   1.000
_cell.angle_alpha   90.00
_cell.angle_beta   90.00
_cell.angle_gamma   90.00
#
_symmetry.space_group_name_H-M   'P 1'
#
loop_
_entity.id
_entity.type
_entity.pdbx_description
1 polymer ?
#
loop_
_entity_poly.entity_id
_entity_poly.type
_entity_poly.pdbx_seq_one_letter_code
_entity_poly.pdbx_strand_id
1 'polypeptide(L)'
;MPFLYLKELEMIWVDRSNPESRRAAKEAIANHATEWQRGERPLLIWPEGTTSNGQGIKDFKHGAFLPGVPVRPVLIKYTGDWDPSNVSFRDAKGEMKPAEAYGDRQWVEQFLGHMLHSCTVLICKPYTPSEEEKASPELFKANVHKLMSERLNELNDYTERQRESKGAGIPKGLKQVGGALFGNVEAFLQSAQHRLSEKSEEVQTAIPWLQKLTTRLRAKSDGYIA
;
A
#
# COMPACT_ATOMS: atom_id res chain seq x y z
N MET A 1 13.10 1.59 -23.95
CA MET A 1 14.01 1.46 -22.79
C MET A 1 13.38 0.92 -21.48
N PRO A 2 12.06 0.84 -21.22
CA PRO A 2 11.58 0.26 -19.94
C PRO A 2 11.68 -1.28 -19.87
N PHE A 3 11.84 -1.97 -21.01
CA PHE A 3 11.90 -3.43 -21.07
C PHE A 3 13.22 -4.06 -20.61
N LEU A 4 14.32 -3.31 -20.50
CA LEU A 4 15.63 -3.88 -20.10
C LEU A 4 15.66 -4.24 -18.61
N TYR A 5 15.19 -3.35 -17.73
CA TYR A 5 15.23 -3.56 -16.27
C TYR A 5 14.35 -4.73 -15.81
N LEU A 6 13.22 -4.99 -16.48
CA LEU A 6 12.33 -6.08 -16.10
C LEU A 6 12.88 -7.46 -16.48
N LYS A 7 13.73 -7.56 -17.50
CA LYS A 7 14.42 -8.80 -17.86
C LYS A 7 15.50 -9.18 -16.86
N GLU A 8 16.17 -8.19 -16.25
CA GLU A 8 17.20 -8.40 -15.23
C GLU A 8 16.63 -8.85 -13.88
N LEU A 9 15.32 -8.69 -13.67
CA LEU A 9 14.63 -9.05 -12.42
C LEU A 9 14.10 -10.50 -12.41
N GLU A 10 14.38 -11.30 -13.44
CA GLU A 10 13.96 -12.72 -13.55
C GLU A 10 12.47 -12.94 -13.25
N MET A 11 11.63 -12.01 -13.73
CA MET A 11 10.19 -12.03 -13.45
C MET A 11 9.47 -13.12 -14.24
N ILE A 12 8.55 -13.83 -13.57
CA ILE A 12 7.65 -14.79 -14.20
C ILE A 12 6.45 -14.03 -14.79
N TRP A 13 6.30 -14.08 -16.11
CA TRP A 13 5.19 -13.45 -16.82
C TRP A 13 3.95 -14.34 -16.83
N VAL A 14 2.80 -13.76 -16.48
CA VAL A 14 1.53 -14.48 -16.44
C VAL A 14 0.46 -13.70 -17.19
N ASP A 15 0.01 -14.25 -18.32
CA ASP A 15 -1.23 -13.84 -18.97
C ASP A 15 -2.40 -14.59 -18.35
N ARG A 16 -3.32 -13.84 -17.73
CA ARG A 16 -4.50 -14.40 -17.07
C ARG A 16 -5.51 -14.99 -18.06
N SER A 17 -5.52 -14.53 -19.31
CA SER A 17 -6.45 -15.03 -20.34
C SER A 17 -5.99 -16.35 -20.94
N ASN A 18 -4.68 -16.50 -21.16
CA ASN A 18 -4.08 -17.65 -21.82
C ASN A 18 -3.81 -18.83 -20.85
N PRO A 19 -4.46 -20.00 -21.01
CA PRO A 19 -4.22 -21.18 -20.18
C PRO A 19 -2.78 -21.68 -20.19
N GLU A 20 -2.11 -21.65 -21.35
CA GLU A 20 -0.73 -22.10 -21.48
C GLU A 20 0.23 -21.20 -20.70
N SER A 21 0.00 -19.89 -20.72
CA SER A 21 0.79 -18.95 -19.91
C SER A 21 0.65 -19.23 -18.41
N ARG A 22 -0.56 -19.56 -17.94
CA ARG A 22 -0.77 -19.95 -16.53
C ARG A 22 -0.07 -21.26 -16.18
N ARG A 23 0.00 -22.22 -17.11
CA ARG A 23 0.73 -23.47 -16.92
C ARG A 23 2.24 -23.23 -16.85
N ALA A 24 2.79 -22.48 -17.81
CA ALA A 24 4.20 -22.11 -17.83
C ALA A 24 4.63 -21.35 -16.56
N ALA A 25 3.76 -20.47 -16.03
CA ALA A 25 4.01 -19.77 -14.77
C ALA A 25 4.11 -20.73 -13.57
N LYS A 26 3.22 -21.74 -13.50
CA LYS A 26 3.29 -22.77 -12.45
C LYS A 26 4.56 -23.60 -12.54
N GLU A 27 4.95 -23.98 -13.75
CA GLU A 27 6.20 -24.72 -14.00
C GLU A 27 7.42 -23.87 -13.60
N ALA A 28 7.45 -22.58 -13.96
CA ALA A 28 8.53 -21.67 -13.57
C ALA A 28 8.63 -21.48 -12.04
N ILE A 29 7.49 -21.39 -11.34
CA ILE A 29 7.46 -21.33 -9.87
C ILE A 29 8.03 -22.63 -9.28
N ALA A 30 7.65 -23.79 -9.82
CA ALA A 30 8.14 -25.08 -9.35
C ALA A 30 9.65 -25.23 -9.59
N ASN A 31 10.14 -24.87 -10.78
CA ASN A 31 11.55 -24.92 -11.12
C ASN A 31 12.38 -24.01 -10.21
N HIS A 32 11.93 -22.76 -10.00
CA HIS A 32 12.56 -21.85 -9.05
C HIS A 32 12.61 -22.45 -7.65
N ALA A 33 11.51 -23.03 -7.17
CA ALA A 33 11.46 -23.63 -5.85
C ALA A 33 12.41 -24.83 -5.69
N THR A 34 12.64 -25.62 -6.75
CA THR A 34 13.55 -26.76 -6.74
C THR A 34 15.02 -26.37 -6.91
N GLU A 35 15.30 -25.34 -7.70
CA GLU A 35 16.66 -24.88 -8.01
C GLU A 35 17.21 -23.94 -6.94
N TRP A 36 16.34 -23.28 -6.17
CA TRP A 36 16.70 -22.26 -5.20
C TRP A 36 17.68 -22.77 -4.13
N GLN A 37 18.76 -22.00 -3.94
CA GLN A 37 19.77 -22.26 -2.92
C GLN A 37 19.85 -21.13 -1.88
N ARG A 38 20.35 -21.47 -0.68
CA ARG A 38 20.58 -20.47 0.36
C ARG A 38 21.57 -19.42 -0.14
N GLY A 39 21.13 -18.16 -0.15
CA GLY A 39 21.92 -17.00 -0.62
C GLY A 39 21.40 -16.44 -1.93
N GLU A 40 20.60 -17.21 -2.66
CA GLU A 40 19.90 -16.75 -3.85
C GLU A 40 18.62 -15.98 -3.51
N ARG A 41 18.14 -15.18 -4.46
CA ARG A 41 16.95 -14.34 -4.28
C ARG A 41 15.71 -15.23 -4.21
N PRO A 42 14.90 -15.15 -3.13
CA PRO A 42 13.66 -15.89 -3.06
C PRO A 42 12.61 -15.30 -4.00
N LEU A 43 11.72 -16.14 -4.51
CA LEU A 43 10.60 -15.72 -5.34
C LEU A 43 9.54 -15.00 -4.49
N LEU A 44 9.18 -13.77 -4.90
CA LEU A 44 8.11 -13.00 -4.28
C LEU A 44 6.80 -13.25 -5.03
N ILE A 45 5.78 -13.74 -4.33
CA ILE A 45 4.46 -14.03 -4.89
C ILE A 45 3.38 -13.30 -4.09
N TRP A 46 2.41 -12.71 -4.80
CA TRP A 46 1.19 -12.18 -4.23
C TRP A 46 0.05 -13.19 -4.41
N PRO A 47 -0.23 -14.06 -3.42
CA PRO A 47 -1.14 -15.19 -3.62
C PRO A 47 -2.60 -14.78 -3.83
N GLU A 48 -3.00 -13.57 -3.44
CA GLU A 48 -4.32 -12.99 -3.72
C GLU A 48 -4.52 -12.69 -5.23
N GLY A 49 -3.46 -12.24 -5.92
CA GLY A 49 -3.51 -11.87 -7.34
C GLY A 49 -4.28 -10.56 -7.65
N THR A 50 -4.67 -9.81 -6.62
CA THR A 50 -5.35 -8.51 -6.71
C THR A 50 -5.12 -7.73 -5.39
N THR A 51 -5.49 -6.45 -5.34
CA THR A 51 -5.47 -5.66 -4.09
C THR A 51 -6.79 -5.78 -3.35
N SER A 52 -6.76 -5.94 -2.03
CA SER A 52 -7.96 -5.98 -1.19
C SER A 52 -8.45 -4.58 -0.82
N ASN A 53 -9.63 -4.49 -0.20
CA ASN A 53 -10.19 -3.24 0.32
C ASN A 53 -9.61 -2.85 1.69
N GLY A 54 -8.47 -3.43 2.09
CA GLY A 54 -7.79 -3.17 3.35
C GLY A 54 -8.47 -3.77 4.60
N GLN A 55 -9.66 -4.39 4.47
CA GLN A 55 -10.40 -4.96 5.60
C GLN A 55 -10.08 -6.44 5.89
N GLY A 56 -9.37 -7.11 4.98
CA GLY A 56 -9.01 -8.52 5.14
C GLY A 56 -8.15 -9.06 4.00
N ILE A 57 -7.80 -10.33 4.11
CA ILE A 57 -7.01 -11.07 3.12
C ILE A 57 -7.97 -11.89 2.24
N LYS A 58 -7.97 -11.66 0.93
CA LYS A 58 -8.80 -12.49 0.03
C LYS A 58 -8.23 -13.88 -0.15
N ASP A 59 -9.03 -14.75 -0.74
CA ASP A 59 -8.63 -16.13 -1.04
C ASP A 59 -7.37 -16.21 -1.89
N PHE A 60 -6.46 -17.07 -1.46
CA PHE A 60 -5.24 -17.34 -2.17
C PHE A 60 -5.48 -18.24 -3.40
N LYS A 61 -4.66 -18.05 -4.43
CA LYS A 61 -4.56 -18.97 -5.56
C LYS A 61 -3.67 -20.14 -5.18
N HIS A 62 -4.11 -21.37 -5.49
CA HIS A 62 -3.38 -22.60 -5.14
C HIS A 62 -2.01 -22.71 -5.84
N GLY A 63 -1.81 -22.03 -6.98
CA GLY A 63 -0.61 -22.16 -7.81
C GLY A 63 0.70 -21.87 -7.09
N ALA A 64 0.69 -20.97 -6.11
CA ALA A 64 1.87 -20.62 -5.32
C ALA A 64 2.31 -21.71 -4.33
N PHE A 65 1.39 -22.62 -3.96
CA PHE A 65 1.58 -23.63 -2.92
C PHE A 65 1.82 -25.04 -3.49
N LEU A 66 1.67 -25.21 -4.81
CA LEU A 66 1.90 -26.49 -5.50
C LEU A 66 3.29 -27.11 -5.23
N PRO A 67 4.40 -26.34 -5.12
CA PRO A 67 5.71 -26.95 -4.90
C PRO A 67 5.89 -27.58 -3.50
N GLY A 68 5.02 -27.29 -2.52
CA GLY A 68 5.12 -27.85 -1.18
C GLY A 68 6.41 -27.47 -0.42
N VAL A 69 7.03 -26.34 -0.76
CA VAL A 69 8.26 -25.84 -0.12
C VAL A 69 7.95 -24.85 1.00
N PRO A 70 8.88 -24.61 1.95
CA PRO A 70 8.69 -23.61 2.99
C PRO A 70 8.46 -22.21 2.43
N VAL A 71 7.48 -21.50 2.98
CA VAL A 71 7.13 -20.13 2.57
C VAL A 71 7.37 -19.15 3.72
N ARG A 72 7.64 -17.88 3.42
CA ARG A 72 7.70 -16.83 4.44
C ARG A 72 6.56 -15.85 4.26
N PRO A 73 5.51 -15.91 5.09
CA PRO A 73 4.42 -14.96 5.01
C PRO A 73 4.91 -13.55 5.35
N VAL A 74 4.52 -12.58 4.52
CA VAL A 74 4.80 -11.15 4.73
C VAL A 74 3.49 -10.39 4.52
N LEU A 75 3.13 -9.57 5.50
CA LEU A 75 1.97 -8.70 5.42
C LEU A 75 2.42 -7.25 5.27
N ILE A 76 1.79 -6.53 4.35
CA ILE A 76 1.99 -5.09 4.19
C ILE A 76 0.67 -4.41 4.51
N LYS A 77 0.68 -3.54 5.50
CA LYS A 77 -0.48 -2.74 5.89
C LYS A 77 -0.16 -1.27 5.69
N TYR A 78 -0.99 -0.57 4.91
CA TYR A 78 -0.97 0.88 4.83
C TYR A 78 -1.63 1.46 6.09
N THR A 79 -0.90 2.29 6.83
CA THR A 79 -1.34 2.81 8.14
C THR A 79 -1.77 4.27 8.10
N GLY A 80 -1.58 4.94 6.96
CA GLY A 80 -2.06 6.30 6.74
C GLY A 80 -3.58 6.38 6.61
N ASP A 81 -4.09 7.61 6.60
CA ASP A 81 -5.53 7.91 6.44
C ASP A 81 -6.05 7.60 5.03
N TRP A 82 -5.15 7.33 4.10
CA TRP A 82 -5.44 6.99 2.73
C TRP A 82 -4.81 5.65 2.37
N ASP A 83 -5.62 4.78 1.79
CA ASP A 83 -5.21 3.45 1.34
C ASP A 83 -4.99 3.46 -0.18
N PRO A 84 -3.73 3.42 -0.67
CA PRO A 84 -3.44 3.37 -2.11
C PRO A 84 -4.00 2.13 -2.79
N SER A 85 -4.28 1.08 -2.03
CA SER A 85 -4.75 -0.21 -2.56
C SER A 85 -6.27 -0.23 -2.82
N ASN A 86 -6.98 0.78 -2.29
CA ASN A 86 -8.41 0.97 -2.51
C ASN A 86 -8.67 1.66 -3.86
N VAL A 87 -8.68 0.85 -4.91
CA VAL A 87 -9.10 1.27 -6.27
C VAL A 87 -10.63 1.23 -6.45
N SER A 88 -11.39 1.11 -5.36
CA SER A 88 -12.85 0.96 -5.42
C SER A 88 -13.50 2.29 -5.80
N PHE A 89 -13.76 2.46 -7.10
CA PHE A 89 -14.87 3.30 -7.58
C PHE A 89 -16.23 2.66 -7.25
N ARG A 90 -16.27 1.58 -6.48
CA ARG A 90 -17.49 0.86 -6.10
C ARG A 90 -17.85 1.19 -4.66
N ASP A 91 -19.11 1.49 -4.42
CA ASP A 91 -19.62 1.72 -3.07
C ASP A 91 -19.69 0.42 -2.25
N ALA A 92 -20.05 0.53 -0.97
CA ALA A 92 -20.22 -0.63 -0.07
C ALA A 92 -21.29 -1.64 -0.55
N LYS A 93 -22.10 -1.28 -1.55
CA LYS A 93 -23.14 -2.11 -2.16
C LYS A 93 -22.72 -2.71 -3.51
N GLY A 94 -21.48 -2.44 -3.96
CA GLY A 94 -20.92 -2.95 -5.20
C GLY A 94 -21.30 -2.15 -6.45
N GLU A 95 -22.05 -1.05 -6.30
CA GLU A 95 -22.44 -0.16 -7.39
C GLU A 95 -21.25 0.68 -7.82
N MET A 96 -20.97 0.69 -9.12
CA MET A 96 -19.91 1.53 -9.69
C MET A 96 -20.37 2.98 -9.60
N LYS A 97 -19.71 3.78 -8.76
CA LYS A 97 -19.89 5.23 -8.78
C LYS A 97 -19.59 5.71 -10.20
N PRO A 98 -20.44 6.56 -10.79
CA PRO A 98 -20.08 7.24 -12.02
C PRO A 98 -18.75 7.95 -11.78
N ALA A 99 -17.84 7.86 -12.76
CA ALA A 99 -16.55 8.53 -12.69
C ALA A 99 -16.82 10.03 -12.60
N GLU A 100 -16.89 10.57 -11.39
CA GLU A 100 -16.98 12.01 -11.15
C GLU A 100 -15.75 12.62 -11.81
N ALA A 101 -15.96 13.59 -12.69
CA ALA A 101 -14.89 14.26 -13.40
C ALA A 101 -13.92 14.86 -12.36
N TYR A 102 -12.76 14.23 -12.25
CA TYR A 102 -11.75 14.56 -11.28
C TYR A 102 -11.01 15.80 -11.78
N GLY A 103 -11.34 16.97 -11.23
CA GLY A 103 -10.76 18.23 -11.67
C GLY A 103 -9.30 18.38 -11.23
N ASP A 104 -8.52 19.17 -11.97
CA ASP A 104 -7.09 19.42 -11.69
C ASP A 104 -6.83 19.82 -10.23
N ARG A 105 -7.76 20.57 -9.62
CA ARG A 105 -7.70 20.94 -8.19
C ARG A 105 -7.75 19.74 -7.24
N GLN A 106 -8.67 18.81 -7.47
CA GLN A 106 -8.80 17.60 -6.64
C GLN A 106 -7.59 16.70 -6.85
N TRP A 107 -7.07 16.65 -8.08
CA TRP A 107 -5.84 15.94 -8.40
C TRP A 107 -4.63 16.49 -7.67
N VAL A 108 -4.39 17.81 -7.68
CA VAL A 108 -3.27 18.42 -6.95
C VAL A 108 -3.41 18.23 -5.44
N GLU A 109 -4.61 18.42 -4.88
CA GLU A 109 -4.87 18.24 -3.45
C GLU A 109 -4.61 16.80 -3.00
N GLN A 110 -4.97 15.83 -3.83
CA GLN A 110 -4.75 14.42 -3.54
C GLN A 110 -3.28 14.06 -3.80
N PHE A 111 -2.66 14.54 -4.85
CA PHE A 111 -1.24 14.27 -5.12
C PHE A 111 -0.33 14.80 -3.99
N LEU A 112 -0.52 16.06 -3.57
CA LEU A 112 0.30 16.67 -2.52
C LEU A 112 -0.05 16.18 -1.11
N GLY A 113 -1.34 15.90 -0.84
CA GLY A 113 -1.80 15.36 0.44
C GLY A 113 -1.33 13.93 0.72
N HIS A 114 -0.85 13.22 -0.30
CA HIS A 114 -0.44 11.81 -0.27
C HIS A 114 1.05 11.60 -0.55
N MET A 115 1.87 12.66 -0.57
CA MET A 115 3.32 12.53 -0.83
C MET A 115 4.06 11.62 0.16
N LEU A 116 3.52 11.42 1.37
CA LEU A 116 4.11 10.58 2.40
C LEU A 116 3.08 9.56 2.88
N HIS A 117 3.38 8.28 2.65
CA HIS A 117 2.58 7.16 3.15
C HIS A 117 3.37 6.37 4.18
N SER A 118 2.76 6.12 5.34
CA SER A 118 3.26 5.13 6.27
C SER A 118 2.72 3.76 5.90
N CYS A 119 3.63 2.78 5.78
CA CYS A 119 3.27 1.38 5.71
C CYS A 119 3.99 0.61 6.81
N THR A 120 3.32 -0.39 7.36
CA THR A 120 3.90 -1.32 8.32
C THR A 120 4.04 -2.66 7.61
N VAL A 121 5.27 -3.17 7.60
CA VAL A 121 5.59 -4.49 7.03
C VAL A 121 5.79 -5.46 8.19
N LEU A 122 4.93 -6.48 8.27
CA LEU A 122 5.04 -7.56 9.24
C LEU A 122 5.62 -8.80 8.54
N ILE A 123 6.83 -9.17 8.92
CA ILE A 123 7.51 -10.36 8.41
C ILE A 123 7.29 -11.50 9.40
N CYS A 124 6.59 -12.55 8.98
CA CYS A 124 6.34 -13.72 9.83
C CYS A 124 7.54 -14.68 9.83
N LYS A 125 7.54 -15.60 10.80
CA LYS A 125 8.48 -16.72 10.80
C LYS A 125 8.26 -17.60 9.55
N PRO A 126 9.33 -18.24 9.03
CA PRO A 126 9.18 -19.22 7.94
C PRO A 126 8.17 -20.31 8.34
N TYR A 127 7.23 -20.59 7.45
CA TYR A 127 6.25 -21.65 7.58
C TYR A 127 6.73 -22.86 6.79
N THR A 128 6.95 -23.98 7.46
CA THR A 128 7.37 -25.23 6.84
C THR A 128 6.15 -26.15 6.76
N PRO A 129 5.74 -26.59 5.54
CA PRO A 129 4.56 -27.43 5.41
C PRO A 129 4.78 -28.81 6.03
N SER A 130 3.73 -29.36 6.64
CA SER A 130 3.69 -30.76 7.10
C SER A 130 3.61 -31.74 5.92
N GLU A 131 3.76 -33.04 6.18
CA GLU A 131 3.64 -34.06 5.12
C GLU A 131 2.23 -34.11 4.52
N GLU A 132 1.19 -33.86 5.33
CA GLU A 132 -0.19 -33.76 4.84
C GLU A 132 -0.40 -32.53 3.95
N GLU A 133 0.23 -31.40 4.30
CA GLU A 133 0.19 -30.16 3.52
C GLU A 133 0.97 -30.26 2.21
N LYS A 134 2.06 -31.02 2.18
CA LYS A 134 2.78 -31.33 0.94
C LYS A 134 1.94 -32.19 0.00
N ALA A 135 1.14 -33.12 0.55
CA ALA A 135 0.24 -33.95 -0.23
C ALA A 135 -0.98 -33.17 -0.75
N SER A 136 -1.48 -32.18 0.01
CA SER A 136 -2.61 -31.33 -0.38
C SER A 136 -2.25 -29.83 -0.38
N PRO A 137 -1.95 -29.26 -1.56
CA PRO A 137 -1.67 -27.84 -1.72
C PRO A 137 -2.82 -26.93 -1.26
N GLU A 138 -4.07 -27.40 -1.35
CA GLU A 138 -5.25 -26.68 -0.85
C GLU A 138 -5.23 -26.51 0.66
N LEU A 139 -4.81 -27.55 1.39
CA LEU A 139 -4.68 -27.52 2.84
C LEU A 139 -3.54 -26.58 3.25
N PHE A 140 -2.38 -26.69 2.59
CA PHE A 140 -1.24 -25.80 2.83
C PHE A 140 -1.63 -24.33 2.64
N LYS A 141 -2.29 -24.03 1.53
CA LYS A 141 -2.82 -22.70 1.21
C LYS A 141 -3.78 -22.20 2.30
N ALA A 142 -4.71 -23.03 2.75
CA ALA A 142 -5.71 -22.66 3.76
C ALA A 142 -5.06 -22.35 5.12
N ASN A 143 -4.08 -23.16 5.53
CA ASN A 143 -3.38 -22.97 6.79
C ASN A 143 -2.48 -21.71 6.77
N VAL A 144 -1.78 -21.44 5.67
CA VAL A 144 -1.02 -20.20 5.51
C VAL A 144 -1.94 -18.98 5.48
N HIS A 145 -3.08 -19.06 4.78
CA HIS A 145 -4.09 -17.99 4.78
C HIS A 145 -4.64 -17.72 6.18
N LYS A 146 -4.97 -18.77 6.93
CA LYS A 146 -5.43 -18.67 8.32
C LYS A 146 -4.37 -17.99 9.19
N LEU A 147 -3.12 -18.44 9.14
CA LEU A 147 -2.01 -17.83 9.88
C LEU A 147 -1.87 -16.34 9.53
N MET A 148 -1.87 -16.00 8.24
CA MET A 148 -1.74 -14.59 7.83
C MET A 148 -2.93 -13.76 8.32
N SER A 149 -4.14 -14.31 8.29
CA SER A 149 -5.36 -13.61 8.75
C SER A 149 -5.29 -13.32 10.26
N GLU A 150 -4.84 -14.28 11.05
CA GLU A 150 -4.61 -14.10 12.49
C GLU A 150 -3.56 -12.99 12.75
N ARG A 151 -2.44 -13.02 12.01
CA ARG A 151 -1.40 -11.98 12.10
C ARG A 151 -1.86 -10.60 11.67
N LEU A 152 -2.73 -10.52 10.67
CA LEU A 152 -3.34 -9.26 10.25
C LEU A 152 -4.22 -8.68 11.36
N ASN A 153 -5.01 -9.52 12.03
CA ASN A 153 -5.85 -9.10 13.16
C ASN A 153 -4.99 -8.60 14.33
N GLU A 154 -3.94 -9.32 14.71
CA GLU A 154 -2.98 -8.86 15.72
C GLU A 154 -2.38 -7.48 15.37
N LEU A 155 -2.04 -7.28 14.08
CA LEU A 155 -1.51 -6.02 13.58
C LEU A 155 -2.57 -4.91 13.59
N ASN A 156 -3.84 -5.22 13.33
CA ASN A 156 -4.96 -4.29 13.43
C ASN A 156 -5.12 -3.81 14.86
N ASP A 157 -5.23 -4.71 15.82
CA ASP A 157 -5.35 -4.39 17.25
C ASP A 157 -4.16 -3.54 17.73
N TYR A 158 -2.93 -3.89 17.30
CA TYR A 158 -1.75 -3.10 17.62
C TYR A 158 -1.83 -1.68 17.03
N THR A 159 -2.27 -1.56 15.78
CA THR A 159 -2.41 -0.26 15.11
C THR A 159 -3.46 0.61 15.80
N GLU A 160 -4.59 0.02 16.22
CA GLU A 160 -5.66 0.70 16.93
C GLU A 160 -5.19 1.19 18.30
N ARG A 161 -4.54 0.34 19.10
CA ARG A 161 -3.91 0.76 20.37
C ARG A 161 -2.89 1.88 20.17
N GLN A 162 -2.12 1.85 19.08
CA GLN A 162 -1.17 2.91 18.74
C GLN A 162 -1.87 4.22 18.34
N ARG A 163 -3.02 4.15 17.68
CA ARG A 163 -3.85 5.34 17.39
C ARG A 163 -4.45 5.92 18.67
N GLU A 164 -5.00 5.09 19.54
CA GLU A 164 -5.55 5.49 20.85
C GLU A 164 -4.47 6.12 21.75
N SER A 165 -3.31 5.49 21.86
CA SER A 165 -2.19 6.01 22.68
C SER A 165 -1.54 7.27 22.11
N LYS A 166 -1.48 7.42 20.77
CA LYS A 166 -1.02 8.67 20.14
C LYS A 166 -2.06 9.79 20.25
N GLY A 167 -3.35 9.47 20.29
CA GLY A 167 -4.41 10.40 20.69
C GLY A 167 -4.27 10.89 22.14
N ALA A 168 -3.49 10.19 22.98
CA ALA A 168 -3.27 10.53 24.39
C ALA A 168 -1.94 11.28 24.68
N GLY A 169 -1.11 11.60 23.68
CA GLY A 169 0.11 12.37 23.95
C GLY A 169 1.04 12.57 22.77
N ILE A 170 1.22 13.82 22.35
CA ILE A 170 2.16 14.20 21.30
C ILE A 170 3.58 14.30 21.86
N PRO A 171 4.56 13.57 21.29
CA PRO A 171 5.97 13.76 21.62
C PRO A 171 6.47 15.13 21.13
N LYS A 172 7.01 15.96 22.03
CA LYS A 172 7.50 17.33 21.75
C LYS A 172 8.47 17.44 20.56
N GLY A 173 9.23 16.40 20.22
CA GLY A 173 10.21 16.40 19.12
C GLY A 173 9.62 16.43 17.72
N LEU A 174 8.42 15.84 17.49
CA LEU A 174 7.78 15.83 16.18
C LEU A 174 7.13 17.19 15.85
N LYS A 175 6.75 17.97 16.87
CA LYS A 175 6.33 19.37 16.71
C LYS A 175 7.44 20.24 16.13
N GLN A 176 8.70 19.95 16.47
CA GLN A 176 9.85 20.76 16.05
C GLN A 176 10.29 20.45 14.62
N VAL A 177 10.27 19.17 14.22
CA VAL A 177 10.58 18.73 12.84
C VAL A 177 9.42 19.06 11.89
N GLY A 178 8.18 18.88 12.34
CA GLY A 178 7.00 19.37 11.64
C GLY A 178 7.07 20.88 11.43
N GLY A 179 7.36 21.66 12.47
CA GLY A 179 7.51 23.12 12.37
C GLY A 179 8.57 23.56 11.36
N ALA A 180 9.69 22.85 11.24
CA ALA A 180 10.74 23.15 10.26
C ALA A 180 10.34 22.78 8.81
N LEU A 181 9.73 21.61 8.61
CA LEU A 181 9.29 21.15 7.29
C LEU A 181 8.09 21.96 6.79
N PHE A 182 7.12 22.22 7.65
CA PHE A 182 5.95 23.07 7.36
C PHE A 182 6.31 24.54 7.29
N GLY A 183 7.32 25.02 8.02
CA GLY A 183 7.86 26.37 7.88
C GLY A 183 8.48 26.62 6.51
N ASN A 184 9.17 25.62 5.94
CA ASN A 184 9.68 25.69 4.57
C ASN A 184 8.55 25.64 3.52
N VAL A 185 7.45 24.93 3.81
CA VAL A 185 6.26 24.92 2.96
C VAL A 185 5.49 26.25 3.07
N GLU A 186 5.36 26.85 4.25
CA GLU A 186 4.78 28.19 4.42
C GLU A 186 5.60 29.24 3.69
N ALA A 187 6.94 29.22 3.80
CA ALA A 187 7.81 30.13 3.07
C ALA A 187 7.69 29.95 1.54
N PHE A 188 7.59 28.70 1.07
CA PHE A 188 7.35 28.39 -0.34
C PHE A 188 5.98 28.89 -0.82
N LEU A 189 4.93 28.69 -0.03
CA LEU A 189 3.56 29.11 -0.35
C LEU A 189 3.36 30.63 -0.25
N GLN A 190 4.03 31.31 0.69
CA GLN A 190 4.06 32.77 0.77
C GLN A 190 4.83 33.37 -0.41
N SER A 191 5.96 32.76 -0.79
CA SER A 191 6.72 33.16 -1.99
C SER A 191 5.94 32.87 -3.28
N ALA A 192 5.12 31.81 -3.30
CA ALA A 192 4.18 31.56 -4.39
C ALA A 192 3.04 32.60 -4.41
N GLN A 193 2.44 32.95 -3.26
CA GLN A 193 1.42 34.00 -3.17
C GLN A 193 1.93 35.37 -3.63
N HIS A 194 3.14 35.77 -3.24
CA HIS A 194 3.76 37.03 -3.70
C HIS A 194 3.99 37.06 -5.22
N ARG A 195 4.41 35.92 -5.81
CA ARG A 195 4.59 35.80 -7.27
C ARG A 195 3.28 35.73 -8.05
N LEU A 196 2.20 35.28 -7.40
CA LEU A 196 0.87 35.18 -7.98
C LEU A 196 0.07 36.48 -7.85
N SER A 197 0.35 37.32 -6.84
CA SER A 197 -0.24 38.67 -6.72
C SER A 197 0.24 39.65 -7.79
N GLU A 198 1.39 39.38 -8.43
CA GLU A 198 1.93 40.16 -9.56
C GLU A 198 1.34 39.76 -10.93
N LYS A 199 0.48 38.73 -10.99
CA LYS A 199 -0.14 38.23 -12.24
C LYS A 199 -1.66 38.45 -12.26
N SER A 200 -2.25 38.31 -13.44
CA SER A 200 -3.61 38.74 -13.84
C SER A 200 -4.75 38.35 -12.87
N GLU A 201 -5.88 39.06 -12.97
CA GLU A 201 -7.10 38.88 -12.14
C GLU A 201 -7.56 37.42 -11.99
N GLU A 202 -7.39 36.58 -13.01
CA GLU A 202 -7.72 35.15 -12.96
C GLU A 202 -6.93 34.39 -11.89
N VAL A 203 -5.66 34.77 -11.66
CA VAL A 203 -4.75 34.15 -10.69
C VAL A 203 -5.02 34.63 -9.26
N GLN A 204 -5.54 35.86 -9.11
CA GLN A 204 -5.93 36.41 -7.81
C GLN A 204 -7.10 35.65 -7.18
N THR A 205 -7.95 35.00 -7.99
CA THR A 205 -9.04 34.13 -7.51
C THR A 205 -8.54 32.88 -6.76
N ALA A 206 -7.27 32.49 -6.95
CA ALA A 206 -6.65 31.35 -6.28
C ALA A 206 -6.06 31.68 -4.89
N ILE A 207 -5.92 32.97 -4.54
CA ILE A 207 -5.31 33.40 -3.27
C ILE A 207 -6.16 32.99 -2.05
N PRO A 208 -7.50 33.17 -2.04
CA PRO A 208 -8.35 32.66 -0.95
C PRO A 208 -8.29 31.13 -0.83
N TRP A 209 -8.06 30.41 -1.94
CA TRP A 209 -7.90 28.95 -1.94
C TRP A 209 -6.56 28.53 -1.30
N LEU A 210 -5.45 29.19 -1.64
CA LEU A 210 -4.15 28.92 -1.01
C LEU A 210 -4.18 29.13 0.51
N GLN A 211 -4.88 30.18 0.96
CA GLN A 211 -5.11 30.45 2.39
C GLN A 211 -5.96 29.36 3.05
N LYS A 212 -6.97 28.83 2.36
CA LYS A 212 -7.83 27.75 2.87
C LYS A 212 -7.11 26.39 2.89
N LEU A 213 -6.22 26.14 1.94
CA LEU A 213 -5.36 24.95 1.89
C LEU A 213 -4.32 24.99 3.01
N THR A 214 -3.66 26.13 3.24
CA THR A 214 -2.76 26.30 4.39
C THR A 214 -3.50 26.12 5.70
N THR A 215 -4.70 26.70 5.84
CA THR A 215 -5.52 26.54 7.05
C THR A 215 -5.94 25.08 7.27
N ARG A 216 -6.21 24.32 6.20
CA ARG A 216 -6.55 22.88 6.30
C ARG A 216 -5.34 21.99 6.56
N LEU A 217 -4.18 22.31 5.99
CA LEU A 217 -2.93 21.62 6.32
C LEU A 217 -2.51 21.90 7.77
N ARG A 218 -2.73 23.13 8.24
CA ARG A 218 -2.59 23.52 9.66
C ARG A 218 -3.58 22.76 10.54
N ALA A 219 -4.85 22.69 10.15
CA ALA A 219 -5.88 21.91 10.85
C ALA A 219 -5.64 20.39 10.81
N LYS A 220 -4.98 19.85 9.78
CA LYS A 220 -4.48 18.46 9.78
C LYS A 220 -3.28 18.29 10.70
N SER A 221 -2.40 19.28 10.81
CA SER A 221 -1.32 19.29 11.81
C SER A 221 -1.85 19.45 13.25
N ASP A 222 -2.96 20.19 13.42
CA ASP A 222 -3.66 20.40 14.68
C ASP A 222 -4.65 19.27 14.99
N GLY A 223 -5.09 18.50 13.99
CA GLY A 223 -5.88 17.27 14.12
C GLY A 223 -5.03 16.05 14.51
N TYR A 224 -3.70 16.21 14.56
CA TYR A 224 -2.81 15.37 15.37
C TYR A 224 -2.73 15.86 16.84
N ILE A 225 -3.54 16.85 17.24
CA ILE A 225 -3.67 17.44 18.59
C ILE A 225 -5.08 17.26 19.18
N ALA A 226 -5.91 16.36 18.65
CA ALA A 226 -7.14 15.92 19.31
C ALA A 226 -7.29 14.40 19.25
#